data_AF-A0AAV2PQW8-F1
#
_entry.id   AF-A0AAV2PQW8-F1
#
_cell.length_a   1.000
_cell.length_b   1.000
_cell.length_c   1.000
_cell.angle_alpha   90.00
_cell.angle_beta   90.00
_cell.angle_gamma   90.00
#
_symmetry.space_group_name_H-M   'P 1'
#
loop_
_entity.id
_entity.type
_entity.pdbx_description
1 polymer ?
#
loop_
_entity_poly.entity_id
_entity_poly.type
_entity_poly.pdbx_seq_one_letter_code
_entity_poly.pdbx_strand_id
1 'polypeptide(L)'
;SIMELQKSVRDGVYLFKALLEELKRNMETEKNNINTLSDALQDAVRRTQDMLLRDVDGQYDSKDKMFRGQLSSLGALLPIIQVHLLMCTTFSSSASKYEFLDLVFLLMERLAAIAHLSHPLRPGQSSQIRSNFKSEYARSLEPLLSVVARHKESIVMPPGSSGCSGKQSSDEGCASRPTSAASMMGGAPSLGMPGSR
;
A
#
# COMPACT_ATOMS: atom_id res chain seq x y z
N SER A 1 49.36 -45.65 28.74
CA SER A 1 49.33 -47.08 28.37
C SER A 1 48.76 -47.25 26.98
N ILE A 2 49.21 -48.27 26.22
CA ILE A 2 48.66 -48.60 24.88
C ILE A 2 47.15 -48.91 24.94
N MET A 3 46.66 -49.47 26.05
CA MET A 3 45.23 -49.73 26.28
C MET A 3 44.38 -48.46 26.36
N GLU A 4 44.90 -47.39 26.95
CA GLU A 4 44.18 -46.12 27.09
C GLU A 4 44.04 -45.42 25.73
N LEU A 5 45.08 -45.48 24.90
CA LEU A 5 45.01 -45.03 23.51
C LEU A 5 43.97 -45.85 22.72
N GLN A 6 43.97 -47.19 22.85
CA GLN A 6 42.99 -48.04 22.19
C GLN A 6 41.54 -47.76 22.64
N LYS A 7 41.35 -47.39 23.92
CA LYS A 7 40.05 -46.95 24.43
C LYS A 7 39.65 -45.60 23.82
N SER A 8 40.52 -44.58 23.93
CA SER A 8 40.28 -43.24 23.40
C SER A 8 40.00 -43.24 21.90
N VAL A 9 40.68 -44.08 21.11
CA VAL A 9 40.43 -44.22 19.67
C VAL A 9 39.05 -44.82 19.41
N ARG A 10 38.60 -45.82 20.18
CA ARG A 10 37.24 -46.36 20.08
C ARG A 10 36.19 -45.30 20.43
N ASP A 11 36.37 -44.61 21.55
CA ASP A 11 35.45 -43.56 22.00
C ASP A 11 35.35 -42.42 20.96
N GLY A 12 36.48 -42.03 20.36
CA GLY A 12 36.53 -41.08 19.24
C GLY A 12 35.81 -41.56 17.98
N VAL A 13 35.92 -42.84 17.61
CA VAL A 13 35.18 -43.43 16.48
C VAL A 13 33.67 -43.42 16.74
N TYR A 14 33.21 -43.68 17.97
CA TYR A 14 31.80 -43.54 18.33
C TYR A 14 31.33 -42.09 18.24
N LEU A 15 32.11 -41.13 18.74
CA LEU A 15 31.80 -39.70 18.67
C LEU A 15 31.69 -39.19 17.22
N PHE A 16 32.65 -39.52 16.36
CA PHE A 16 32.60 -39.10 14.95
C PHE A 16 31.41 -39.70 14.19
N LYS A 17 31.00 -40.94 14.51
CA LYS A 17 29.77 -41.53 13.94
C LYS A 17 28.52 -40.78 14.38
N ALA A 18 28.43 -40.40 15.65
CA ALA A 18 27.30 -39.60 16.16
C ALA A 18 27.24 -38.23 15.47
N LEU A 19 28.38 -37.54 15.33
CA LEU A 19 28.47 -36.23 14.67
C LEU A 19 28.11 -36.30 13.17
N LEU A 20 28.40 -37.40 12.47
CA LEU A 20 28.01 -37.57 11.06
C LEU A 20 26.49 -37.73 10.89
N GLU A 21 25.82 -38.49 11.77
CA GLU A 21 24.36 -38.59 11.76
C GLU A 21 23.68 -37.29 12.20
N GLU A 22 24.24 -36.58 13.18
CA GLU A 22 23.77 -35.25 13.58
C GLU A 22 23.93 -34.23 12.44
N LEU A 23 25.08 -34.20 11.75
CA LEU A 23 25.31 -33.34 10.59
C LEU A 23 24.29 -33.60 9.47
N LYS A 24 23.99 -34.87 9.20
CA LYS A 24 22.97 -35.26 8.21
C LYS A 24 21.58 -34.79 8.64
N ARG A 25 21.24 -34.90 9.92
CA ARG A 25 19.97 -34.38 10.48
C ARG A 25 19.89 -32.87 10.38
N ASN A 26 20.95 -32.15 10.74
CA ASN A 26 21.03 -30.69 10.70
C ASN A 26 20.92 -30.17 9.26
N MET A 27 21.57 -30.83 8.28
CA MET A 27 21.39 -30.54 6.86
C MET A 27 19.93 -30.66 6.42
N GLU A 28 19.24 -31.71 6.85
CA GLU A 28 17.85 -31.95 6.48
C GLU A 28 16.90 -30.97 7.17
N THR A 29 17.11 -30.66 8.45
CA THR A 29 16.39 -29.60 9.15
C THR A 29 16.57 -28.25 8.44
N GLU A 30 17.79 -27.89 8.04
CA GLU A 30 18.02 -26.60 7.39
C GLU A 30 17.42 -26.50 5.98
N LYS A 31 17.44 -27.58 5.19
CA LYS A 31 16.66 -27.64 3.93
C LYS A 31 15.17 -27.41 4.17
N ASN A 32 14.61 -28.04 5.20
CA ASN A 32 13.20 -27.89 5.54
C ASN A 32 12.88 -26.47 6.05
N ASN A 33 13.79 -25.82 6.78
CA ASN A 33 13.68 -24.41 7.17
C ASN A 33 13.65 -23.49 5.93
N ILE A 34 14.58 -23.69 4.98
CA ILE A 34 14.67 -22.91 3.74
C ILE A 34 13.38 -23.06 2.90
N ASN A 35 12.90 -24.29 2.72
CA ASN A 35 11.65 -24.56 2.00
C ASN A 35 10.46 -23.87 2.68
N THR A 36 10.32 -24.04 4.00
CA THR A 36 9.23 -23.44 4.79
C THR A 36 9.22 -21.91 4.69
N LEU A 37 10.39 -21.26 4.74
CA LEU A 37 10.50 -19.81 4.56
C LEU A 37 10.13 -19.37 3.13
N SER A 38 10.57 -20.13 2.12
CA SER A 38 10.24 -19.87 0.72
C SER A 38 8.73 -19.94 0.46
N ASP A 39 8.07 -20.96 0.98
CA ASP A 39 6.62 -21.13 0.86
C ASP A 39 5.86 -20.02 1.61
N ALA A 40 6.29 -19.69 2.83
CA ALA A 40 5.70 -18.59 3.61
C ALA A 40 5.85 -17.22 2.91
N LEU A 41 7.00 -16.95 2.27
CA LEU A 41 7.21 -15.73 1.48
C LEU A 41 6.30 -15.69 0.25
N GLN A 42 6.23 -16.78 -0.51
CA GLN A 42 5.33 -16.90 -1.67
C GLN A 42 3.86 -16.71 -1.28
N ASP A 43 3.43 -17.29 -0.15
CA ASP A 43 2.07 -17.15 0.36
C ASP A 43 1.77 -15.75 0.89
N ALA A 44 2.74 -15.06 1.49
CA ALA A 44 2.59 -13.65 1.87
C ALA A 44 2.46 -12.75 0.64
N VAL A 45 3.27 -12.96 -0.41
CA VAL A 45 3.18 -12.23 -1.68
C VAL A 45 1.83 -12.48 -2.35
N ARG A 46 1.43 -13.74 -2.54
CA ARG A 46 0.15 -14.11 -3.21
C ARG A 46 -1.06 -13.51 -2.49
N ARG A 47 -1.16 -13.67 -1.16
CA ARG A 47 -2.28 -13.09 -0.38
C ARG A 47 -2.33 -11.56 -0.46
N THR A 48 -1.17 -10.90 -0.48
CA THR A 48 -1.10 -9.44 -0.60
C THR A 48 -1.50 -8.98 -2.00
N GLN A 49 -1.09 -9.71 -3.04
CA GLN A 49 -1.51 -9.49 -4.42
C GLN A 49 -3.04 -9.61 -4.57
N ASP A 50 -3.63 -10.71 -4.10
CA ASP A 50 -5.07 -10.95 -4.18
C ASP A 50 -5.89 -9.87 -3.47
N MET A 51 -5.44 -9.43 -2.30
CA MET A 51 -6.07 -8.34 -1.55
C MET A 51 -5.98 -7.01 -2.29
N LEU A 52 -4.80 -6.64 -2.79
CA LEU A 52 -4.58 -5.40 -3.53
C LEU A 52 -5.37 -5.33 -4.84
N LEU A 53 -5.53 -6.45 -5.54
CA LEU A 53 -6.34 -6.54 -6.76
C LEU A 53 -7.83 -6.37 -6.43
N ARG A 54 -8.33 -7.05 -5.39
CA ARG A 54 -9.73 -6.87 -4.92
C ARG A 54 -10.04 -5.43 -4.50
N ASP A 55 -9.09 -4.73 -3.88
CA ASP A 55 -9.22 -3.32 -3.52
C ASP A 55 -9.26 -2.39 -4.75
N VAL A 56 -8.54 -2.75 -5.82
CA VAL A 56 -8.59 -2.05 -7.12
C VAL A 56 -9.94 -2.28 -7.80
N ASP A 57 -10.40 -3.53 -7.85
CA ASP A 57 -11.69 -3.91 -8.44
C ASP A 57 -12.86 -3.26 -7.66
N GLY A 58 -12.83 -3.31 -6.32
CA GLY A 58 -13.84 -2.67 -5.47
C GLY A 58 -13.88 -1.14 -5.62
N GLN A 59 -12.71 -0.50 -5.80
CA GLN A 59 -12.64 0.93 -6.14
C GLN A 59 -13.20 1.24 -7.52
N TYR A 60 -12.98 0.38 -8.51
CA TYR A 60 -13.56 0.54 -9.84
C TYR A 60 -15.09 0.41 -9.76
N ASP A 61 -15.59 -0.70 -9.20
CA ASP A 61 -17.00 -1.02 -9.08
C ASP A 61 -17.81 0.07 -8.36
N SER A 62 -17.26 0.60 -7.27
CA SER A 62 -17.90 1.68 -6.50
C SER A 62 -18.00 2.98 -7.33
N LYS A 63 -16.93 3.36 -8.04
CA LYS A 63 -16.91 4.57 -8.88
C LYS A 63 -17.77 4.41 -10.13
N ASP A 64 -17.73 3.26 -10.79
CA ASP A 64 -18.55 2.97 -11.97
C ASP A 64 -20.05 3.04 -11.63
N LYS A 65 -20.49 2.40 -10.54
CA LYS A 65 -21.88 2.48 -10.05
C LYS A 65 -22.30 3.93 -9.76
N MET A 66 -21.44 4.72 -9.11
CA MET A 66 -21.70 6.14 -8.85
C MET A 66 -21.83 6.95 -10.15
N PHE A 67 -20.87 6.85 -11.06
CA PHE A 67 -20.88 7.60 -12.32
C PHE A 67 -22.04 7.19 -13.23
N ARG A 68 -22.42 5.91 -13.27
CA ARG A 68 -23.65 5.45 -13.95
C ARG A 68 -24.91 6.02 -13.33
N GLY A 69 -24.98 6.09 -12.00
CA GLY A 69 -26.09 6.73 -11.28
C GLY A 69 -26.21 8.22 -11.62
N GLN A 70 -25.09 8.96 -11.60
CA GLN A 70 -25.05 10.37 -12.01
C GLN A 70 -25.45 10.54 -13.49
N LEU A 71 -24.92 9.72 -14.39
CA LEU A 71 -25.23 9.77 -15.82
C LEU A 71 -26.71 9.46 -16.11
N SER A 72 -27.28 8.46 -15.43
CA SER A 72 -28.71 8.11 -15.53
C SER A 72 -29.60 9.27 -15.06
N SER A 73 -29.24 9.90 -13.93
CA SER A 73 -29.94 11.06 -13.38
C SER A 73 -29.90 12.26 -14.34
N LEU A 74 -28.73 12.57 -14.92
CA LEU A 74 -28.61 13.64 -15.93
C LEU A 74 -29.37 13.30 -17.23
N GLY A 75 -29.36 12.03 -17.65
CA GLY A 75 -30.12 11.54 -18.80
C GLY A 75 -31.64 11.67 -18.63
N ALA A 76 -32.15 11.52 -17.40
CA ALA A 76 -33.56 11.75 -17.08
C ALA A 76 -33.93 13.25 -16.99
N LEU A 77 -33.01 14.10 -16.51
CA LEU A 77 -33.23 15.54 -16.40
C LEU A 77 -33.21 16.25 -17.76
N LEU A 78 -32.34 15.84 -18.68
CA LEU A 78 -32.16 16.49 -19.98
C LEU A 78 -33.47 16.67 -20.79
N PRO A 79 -34.33 15.64 -20.99
CA PRO A 79 -35.59 15.81 -21.71
C PRO A 79 -36.58 16.71 -20.96
N ILE A 80 -36.57 16.72 -19.63
CA ILE A 80 -37.42 17.63 -18.82
C ILE A 80 -37.04 19.08 -19.12
N ILE A 81 -35.75 19.41 -19.09
CA ILE A 81 -35.25 20.74 -19.43
C ILE A 81 -35.60 21.10 -20.89
N GLN A 82 -35.40 20.19 -21.84
CA GLN A 82 -35.73 20.42 -23.26
C GLN A 82 -37.22 20.73 -23.47
N VAL A 83 -38.13 19.96 -22.85
CA VAL A 83 -39.58 20.19 -22.94
C VAL A 83 -39.99 21.51 -22.31
N HIS A 84 -39.41 21.88 -21.16
CA HIS A 84 -39.67 23.19 -20.56
C HIS A 84 -39.14 24.35 -21.41
N LEU A 85 -37.94 24.25 -21.98
CA LEU A 85 -37.40 25.28 -22.88
C LEU A 85 -38.25 25.45 -24.15
N LEU A 86 -38.72 24.35 -24.75
CA LEU A 86 -39.64 24.39 -25.89
C LEU A 86 -40.93 25.11 -25.52
N MET A 87 -41.60 24.72 -24.42
CA MET A 87 -42.82 25.39 -23.95
C MET A 87 -42.62 26.88 -23.67
N CYS A 88 -41.50 27.28 -23.06
CA CYS A 88 -41.19 28.69 -22.81
C CYS A 88 -41.00 29.48 -24.10
N THR A 89 -40.36 28.87 -25.10
CA THR A 89 -40.09 29.48 -26.42
C THR A 89 -41.40 29.66 -27.19
N THR A 90 -42.26 28.64 -27.22
CA THR A 90 -43.60 28.71 -27.82
C THR A 90 -44.45 29.76 -27.10
N PHE A 91 -44.57 29.72 -25.77
CA PHE A 91 -45.33 30.70 -25.00
C PHE A 91 -44.87 32.14 -25.28
N SER A 92 -43.56 32.40 -25.24
CA SER A 92 -43.01 33.74 -25.45
C SER A 92 -43.18 34.26 -26.89
N SER A 93 -43.45 33.39 -27.86
CA SER A 93 -43.67 33.75 -29.26
C SER A 93 -45.14 33.74 -29.70
N SER A 94 -46.03 33.04 -28.97
CA SER A 94 -47.45 32.92 -29.32
C SER A 94 -48.44 33.58 -28.35
N ALA A 95 -48.04 33.91 -27.12
CA ALA A 95 -48.93 34.52 -26.13
C ALA A 95 -49.26 35.98 -26.50
N SER A 96 -50.52 36.38 -26.32
CA SER A 96 -50.89 37.79 -26.39
C SER A 96 -50.33 38.56 -25.19
N LYS A 97 -50.25 39.90 -25.29
CA LYS A 97 -49.75 40.77 -24.21
C LYS A 97 -50.50 40.58 -22.88
N TYR A 98 -51.79 40.25 -22.92
CA TYR A 98 -52.60 40.02 -21.72
C TYR A 98 -52.29 38.65 -21.10
N GLU A 99 -52.39 37.57 -21.88
CA GLU A 99 -52.05 36.21 -21.42
C GLU A 99 -50.61 36.11 -20.90
N PHE A 100 -49.68 36.85 -21.52
CA PHE A 100 -48.30 36.92 -21.05
C PHE A 100 -48.21 37.50 -19.62
N LEU A 101 -48.88 38.63 -19.35
CA LEU A 101 -48.83 39.28 -18.04
C LEU A 101 -49.51 38.43 -16.95
N ASP A 102 -50.58 37.71 -17.29
CA ASP A 102 -51.29 36.83 -16.35
C ASP A 102 -50.48 35.57 -15.99
N LEU A 103 -49.70 35.02 -16.95
CA LEU A 103 -49.03 33.71 -16.79
C LEU A 103 -47.51 33.79 -16.55
N VAL A 104 -46.85 34.91 -16.81
CA VAL A 104 -45.37 35.02 -16.71
C VAL A 104 -44.84 34.72 -15.31
N PHE A 105 -45.55 35.13 -14.25
CA PHE A 105 -45.12 34.87 -12.87
C PHE A 105 -45.14 33.38 -12.53
N LEU A 106 -46.21 32.67 -12.92
CA LEU A 106 -46.32 31.21 -12.76
C LEU A 106 -45.27 30.46 -13.59
N LEU A 107 -44.95 30.97 -14.79
CA LEU A 107 -43.88 30.42 -15.62
C LEU A 107 -42.51 30.58 -14.94
N MET A 108 -42.22 31.76 -14.39
CA MET A 108 -40.97 32.05 -13.67
C MET A 108 -40.83 31.22 -12.39
N GLU A 109 -41.90 31.04 -11.61
CA GLU A 109 -41.92 30.16 -10.44
C GLU A 109 -41.60 28.71 -10.83
N ARG A 110 -42.23 28.20 -11.89
CA ARG A 110 -41.98 26.84 -12.38
C ARG A 110 -40.56 26.67 -12.92
N LEU A 111 -40.00 27.68 -13.60
CA LEU A 111 -38.60 27.69 -14.04
C LEU A 111 -37.62 27.73 -12.86
N ALA A 112 -37.91 28.51 -11.81
CA ALA A 112 -37.11 28.52 -10.60
C ALA A 112 -37.12 27.16 -9.89
N ALA A 113 -38.28 26.49 -9.80
CA ALA A 113 -38.38 25.13 -9.25
C ALA A 113 -37.51 24.12 -10.02
N ILE A 114 -37.44 24.23 -11.35
CA ILE A 114 -36.57 23.40 -12.20
C ILE A 114 -35.08 23.74 -12.00
N ALA A 115 -34.73 25.03 -11.84
CA ALA A 115 -33.36 25.46 -11.55
C ALA A 115 -32.87 25.01 -10.16
N HIS A 116 -33.79 24.87 -9.20
CA HIS A 116 -33.50 24.40 -7.83
C HIS A 116 -33.55 22.88 -7.63
N LEU A 117 -33.92 22.12 -8.67
CA LEU A 117 -33.84 20.65 -8.66
C LEU A 117 -32.35 20.23 -8.57
N SER A 118 -31.90 19.92 -7.36
CA SER A 118 -30.49 19.72 -7.00
C SER A 118 -29.92 18.44 -7.61
N HIS A 119 -29.38 18.56 -8.81
CA HIS A 119 -28.70 17.47 -9.52
C HIS A 119 -27.18 17.67 -9.51
N PRO A 120 -26.38 16.61 -9.35
CA PRO A 120 -24.93 16.71 -9.47
C PRO A 120 -24.53 16.83 -10.96
N LEU A 121 -24.58 18.06 -11.48
CA LEU A 121 -24.18 18.42 -12.85
C LEU A 121 -22.69 18.18 -13.15
N ARG A 122 -21.89 17.89 -12.12
CA ARG A 122 -20.47 17.55 -12.21
C ARG A 122 -20.18 16.32 -11.34
N PRO A 123 -19.20 15.47 -11.72
CA PRO A 123 -18.72 14.40 -10.87
C PRO A 123 -18.22 14.96 -9.53
N GLY A 124 -18.71 14.40 -8.42
CA GLY A 124 -18.27 14.78 -7.07
C GLY A 124 -16.96 14.09 -6.66
N GLN A 125 -16.48 13.14 -7.46
CA GLN A 125 -15.26 12.37 -7.20
C GLN A 125 -14.43 12.19 -8.49
N SER A 126 -13.14 11.94 -8.31
CA SER A 126 -12.21 11.62 -9.40
C SER A 126 -12.36 10.16 -9.87
N SER A 127 -12.12 9.91 -11.16
CA SER A 127 -11.99 8.57 -11.72
C SER A 127 -10.69 7.84 -11.34
N GLN A 128 -9.74 8.50 -10.66
CA GLN A 128 -8.49 7.87 -10.26
C GLN A 128 -8.70 6.70 -9.30
N ILE A 129 -8.08 5.57 -9.63
CA ILE A 129 -7.87 4.44 -8.73
C ILE A 129 -6.45 4.56 -8.16
N ARG A 130 -6.31 4.38 -6.85
CA ARG A 130 -5.03 4.52 -6.15
C ARG A 130 -4.82 3.32 -5.24
N SER A 131 -3.59 2.84 -5.16
CA SER A 131 -3.22 1.71 -4.32
C SER A 131 -1.84 1.93 -3.71
N ASN A 132 -1.70 1.56 -2.43
CA ASN A 132 -0.46 1.68 -1.67
C ASN A 132 0.38 0.38 -1.77
N PHE A 133 0.28 -0.35 -2.88
CA PHE A 133 0.85 -1.69 -3.08
C PHE A 133 2.28 -1.87 -2.55
N LYS A 134 3.18 -0.90 -2.78
CA LYS A 134 4.57 -0.97 -2.30
C LYS A 134 4.69 -1.07 -0.77
N SER A 135 3.89 -0.30 -0.03
CA SER A 135 3.91 -0.36 1.44
C SER A 135 3.16 -1.58 1.99
N GLU A 136 2.14 -2.06 1.28
CA GLU A 136 1.44 -3.30 1.66
C GLU A 136 2.36 -4.52 1.55
N TYR A 137 3.09 -4.66 0.44
CA TYR A 137 4.12 -5.71 0.30
C TYR A 137 5.25 -5.57 1.32
N ALA A 138 5.72 -4.35 1.61
CA ALA A 138 6.75 -4.15 2.62
C ALA A 138 6.26 -4.63 4.00
N ARG A 139 5.03 -4.26 4.39
CA ARG A 139 4.42 -4.65 5.68
C ARG A 139 4.11 -6.15 5.76
N SER A 140 3.68 -6.79 4.68
CA SER A 140 3.36 -8.22 4.67
C SER A 140 4.61 -9.11 4.77
N LEU A 141 5.75 -8.62 4.28
CA LEU A 141 7.03 -9.35 4.27
C LEU A 141 7.90 -9.06 5.50
N GLU A 142 7.72 -7.91 6.15
CA GLU A 142 8.46 -7.51 7.36
C GLU A 142 8.56 -8.61 8.43
N PRO A 143 7.50 -9.36 8.81
CA PRO A 143 7.60 -10.39 9.83
C PRO A 143 8.50 -11.56 9.42
N LEU A 144 8.45 -11.96 8.14
CA LEU A 144 9.22 -13.09 7.62
C LEU A 144 10.71 -12.74 7.48
N LEU A 145 11.01 -11.51 7.05
CA LEU A 145 12.37 -11.02 6.89
C LEU A 145 13.01 -10.63 8.25
N SER A 146 12.23 -10.16 9.21
CA SER A 146 12.73 -9.80 10.55
C SER A 146 13.15 -11.02 11.40
N VAL A 147 12.62 -12.21 11.11
CA VAL A 147 13.06 -13.46 11.75
C VAL A 147 14.46 -13.86 11.27
N VAL A 148 14.79 -13.61 10.00
CA VAL A 148 16.13 -13.90 9.41
C VAL A 148 17.25 -13.15 10.16
N ALA A 149 16.97 -11.96 10.69
CA ALA A 149 17.94 -11.20 11.48
C ALA A 149 18.28 -11.83 12.85
N ARG A 150 17.34 -12.59 13.47
CA ARG A 150 17.51 -13.11 14.84
C ARG A 150 18.16 -14.50 14.89
N HIS A 151 18.11 -15.27 13.82
CA HIS A 151 18.69 -16.63 13.81
C HIS A 151 20.22 -16.66 13.73
N LYS A 152 20.89 -15.51 13.55
CA LYS A 152 22.34 -15.44 13.33
C LYS A 152 23.19 -15.41 14.62
N GLU A 153 22.58 -15.38 15.81
CA GLU A 153 23.28 -15.22 17.09
C GLU A 153 23.33 -16.48 17.99
N SER A 154 22.76 -17.61 17.55
CA SER A 154 22.64 -18.83 18.37
C SER A 154 23.50 -20.02 17.91
N ILE A 155 24.83 -19.85 17.87
CA ILE A 155 25.78 -20.97 17.94
C ILE A 155 26.85 -20.66 18.99
N VAL A 156 26.57 -21.01 20.24
CA VAL A 156 27.58 -21.15 21.30
C VAL A 156 27.31 -22.44 22.07
N MET A 157 28.25 -23.39 21.97
CA MET A 157 28.38 -24.54 22.85
C MET A 157 29.87 -24.73 23.19
N PRO A 158 30.22 -25.37 24.32
CA PRO A 158 31.29 -24.89 25.19
C PRO A 158 32.63 -25.61 24.98
N PRO A 159 33.67 -25.12 25.68
CA PRO A 159 34.30 -26.01 26.66
C PRO A 159 34.57 -25.32 28.01
N GLY A 160 34.51 -26.11 29.08
CA GLY A 160 34.98 -25.67 30.40
C GLY A 160 36.46 -26.00 30.61
N SER A 161 37.23 -25.05 31.16
CA SER A 161 38.33 -25.35 32.10
C SER A 161 38.75 -24.06 32.83
N SER A 162 39.29 -24.23 34.04
CA SER A 162 39.60 -23.16 35.00
C SER A 162 40.96 -22.49 34.77
N GLY A 163 41.08 -21.21 35.07
CA GLY A 163 42.38 -20.54 35.27
C GLY A 163 42.26 -19.03 35.43
N CYS A 164 42.78 -18.46 36.52
CA CYS A 164 42.54 -17.05 36.88
C CYS A 164 43.66 -16.07 36.45
N SER A 165 43.25 -14.81 36.30
CA SER A 165 44.02 -13.57 36.57
C SER A 165 45.17 -13.13 35.63
N GLY A 166 44.95 -11.99 34.98
CA GLY A 166 45.96 -11.09 34.38
C GLY A 166 45.30 -9.71 34.12
N LYS A 167 46.01 -8.59 34.37
CA LYS A 167 45.41 -7.23 34.50
C LYS A 167 45.70 -6.29 33.31
N GLN A 168 44.79 -5.31 33.14
CA GLN A 168 45.01 -3.89 32.73
C GLN A 168 45.49 -3.63 31.28
N SER A 169 44.66 -2.98 30.42
CA SER A 169 44.49 -1.51 30.19
C SER A 169 45.68 -0.90 29.45
N SER A 170 45.60 -0.01 28.45
CA SER A 170 44.56 0.75 27.73
C SER A 170 45.32 1.55 26.63
N ASP A 171 44.67 2.49 25.93
CA ASP A 171 45.24 3.44 24.94
C ASP A 171 45.53 2.83 23.54
N GLU A 172 45.30 3.50 22.40
CA GLU A 172 44.87 4.90 22.16
C GLU A 172 44.25 5.08 20.74
N GLY A 173 43.63 6.24 20.46
CA GLY A 173 43.38 6.78 19.09
C GLY A 173 42.07 6.37 18.39
N CYS A 174 41.10 7.28 18.19
CA CYS A 174 40.97 8.26 17.07
C CYS A 174 40.58 7.62 15.72
N ALA A 175 39.62 8.10 14.90
CA ALA A 175 38.54 9.11 15.01
C ALA A 175 37.52 8.80 13.86
N SER A 176 36.38 9.47 13.58
CA SER A 176 35.82 10.78 13.92
C SER A 176 34.26 10.75 13.94
N ARG A 177 33.64 11.89 14.27
CA ARG A 177 32.20 12.27 14.17
C ARG A 177 32.03 13.34 13.04
N PRO A 178 30.84 13.93 12.75
CA PRO A 178 29.44 13.52 12.98
C PRO A 178 28.41 13.87 11.83
N THR A 179 27.13 13.54 12.04
CA THR A 179 25.85 14.25 11.68
C THR A 179 25.63 14.82 10.26
N SER A 180 24.58 14.48 9.51
CA SER A 180 23.11 14.47 9.77
C SER A 180 22.38 15.82 9.65
N ALA A 181 21.23 15.74 8.94
CA ALA A 181 19.96 16.45 9.15
C ALA A 181 19.53 17.55 8.14
N ALA A 182 18.46 17.19 7.40
CA ALA A 182 17.23 17.95 7.14
C ALA A 182 17.25 19.39 6.59
N SER A 183 16.42 19.60 5.56
CA SER A 183 15.45 20.71 5.54
C SER A 183 14.27 20.42 4.60
N MET A 184 13.12 21.02 4.92
CA MET A 184 11.85 20.92 4.19
C MET A 184 11.41 22.29 3.64
N MET A 185 10.41 22.27 2.76
CA MET A 185 9.46 23.36 2.42
C MET A 185 9.94 24.56 1.58
N GLY A 186 9.21 24.76 0.47
CA GLY A 186 8.58 26.06 0.18
C GLY A 186 9.06 26.84 -1.05
N GLY A 187 8.11 27.24 -1.91
CA GLY A 187 8.26 28.44 -2.77
C GLY A 187 8.02 28.27 -4.28
N ALA A 188 6.82 28.65 -4.74
CA ALA A 188 6.60 29.35 -6.01
C ALA A 188 6.18 30.81 -5.66
N PRO A 189 6.28 31.86 -6.51
CA PRO A 189 5.85 31.85 -7.94
C PRO A 189 6.61 32.78 -8.93
N SER A 190 6.32 32.62 -10.24
CA SER A 190 6.31 33.66 -11.29
C SER A 190 5.56 33.08 -12.51
N LEU A 191 4.58 33.69 -13.20
CA LEU A 191 4.32 35.06 -13.66
C LEU A 191 5.34 35.58 -14.67
N GLY A 192 5.03 35.39 -15.96
CA GLY A 192 5.80 35.89 -17.11
C GLY A 192 5.02 35.75 -18.42
N MET A 193 4.50 36.88 -18.92
CA MET A 193 4.09 37.06 -20.33
C MET A 193 5.22 37.80 -21.05
N PRO A 194 5.38 37.58 -22.37
CA PRO A 194 5.22 38.71 -23.28
C PRO A 194 4.40 38.32 -24.53
N GLY A 195 3.85 39.33 -25.22
CA GLY A 195 2.94 39.13 -26.36
C GLY A 195 3.52 39.49 -27.73
N SER A 196 2.60 39.68 -28.68
CA SER A 196 2.77 40.29 -30.02
C SER A 196 3.56 39.50 -31.07
N ARG A 197 2.82 38.72 -31.88
CA ARG A 197 2.49 39.11 -33.27
C ARG A 197 1.26 38.37 -33.78
#